data_AF-A0A8F0FAE1-F1
#
_entry.id   AF-A0A8F0FAE1-F1
#
_cell.length_a   1.000
_cell.length_b   1.000
_cell.length_c   1.000
_cell.angle_alpha   90.00
_cell.angle_beta   90.00
_cell.angle_gamma   90.00
#
_symmetry.space_group_name_H-M   'P 1'
#
loop_
_entity.id
_entity.type
_entity.pdbx_description
1 polymer ?
#
loop_
_entity_poly.entity_id
_entity_poly.type
_entity_poly.pdbx_seq_one_letter_code
_entity_poly.pdbx_strand_id
1 'polypeptide(L)'
;MRENVKTLKFKFYSMTDIIKTSSRSITELYFNEHFDELRQRVFHILSFLSLITFFTFYNVKLLVKILESPVANIQFFQLSPGEYFVSTLIISFYAGVLFSTPLLLSQTLFFFRPALTKNEKNIIVGLLISSIVLFVFGLLFSYFLLIPAALNFFIFYGSEVIEPFWSFTQYFNFVSTLFFSTGLVFQVPIIQIILSLSRIVDPIKMLNYWRPMILFSTILGAVLTPSADPITQLLLSSALFLLYFLGSITSINLVKKEVI
;
A
#
# COMPACT_ATOMS: atom_id res chain seq x y z
N MET A 1 37.91 4.83 -2.09
CA MET A 1 38.42 4.88 -0.70
C MET A 1 37.53 5.81 0.10
N ARG A 2 36.70 5.24 0.98
CA ARG A 2 35.90 5.81 2.08
C ARG A 2 35.20 7.17 1.87
N GLU A 3 33.89 7.08 1.64
CA GLU A 3 32.92 8.17 1.77
C GLU A 3 32.78 8.66 3.22
N ASN A 4 32.80 9.98 3.39
CA ASN A 4 32.52 10.67 4.65
C ASN A 4 31.01 10.67 4.91
N VAL A 5 30.57 9.75 5.76
CA VAL A 5 29.21 9.72 6.31
C VAL A 5 29.00 10.98 7.15
N LYS A 6 28.21 11.94 6.63
CA LYS A 6 27.70 13.07 7.41
C LYS A 6 26.76 12.51 8.49
N THR A 7 27.27 12.39 9.70
CA THR A 7 26.47 12.12 10.89
C THR A 7 25.57 13.32 11.16
N LEU A 8 24.25 13.12 11.03
CA LEU A 8 23.24 14.06 11.48
C LEU A 8 23.37 14.20 13.01
N LYS A 9 24.11 15.22 13.45
CA LYS A 9 24.22 15.60 14.86
C LYS A 9 22.87 16.15 15.32
N PHE A 10 22.15 15.36 16.10
CA PHE A 10 21.02 15.81 16.92
C PHE A 10 21.53 16.89 17.90
N LYS A 11 21.27 18.16 17.57
CA LYS A 11 21.61 19.29 18.43
C LYS A 11 20.46 19.49 19.41
N PHE A 12 20.55 18.87 20.59
CA PHE A 12 19.65 19.18 21.69
C PHE A 12 19.92 20.61 22.15
N TYR A 13 18.96 21.51 21.89
CA TYR A 13 18.99 22.88 22.37
C TYR A 13 18.85 22.88 23.90
N SER A 14 19.67 23.66 24.60
CA SER A 14 19.63 23.75 26.06
C SER A 14 18.39 24.53 26.51
N MET A 15 17.82 24.16 27.66
CA MET A 15 16.56 24.70 28.19
C MET A 15 16.60 26.22 28.46
N THR A 16 17.81 26.79 28.54
CA THR A 16 18.06 28.23 28.76
C THR A 16 17.82 29.10 27.52
N ASP A 17 17.91 28.54 26.31
CA ASP A 17 17.70 29.32 25.07
C ASP A 17 16.20 29.42 24.68
N ILE A 18 15.36 28.56 25.27
CA ILE A 18 13.90 28.50 25.06
C ILE A 18 13.20 29.71 25.69
N ILE A 19 13.80 30.34 26.71
CA ILE A 19 13.18 31.41 27.50
C ILE A 19 13.16 32.75 26.72
N LYS A 20 13.97 32.91 25.67
CA LYS A 20 14.12 34.19 24.93
C LYS A 20 13.41 34.23 23.58
N THR A 21 12.88 33.10 23.09
CA THR A 21 12.19 33.02 21.80
C THR A 21 10.68 33.06 22.02
N SER A 22 9.97 33.99 21.36
CA SER A 22 8.52 34.02 21.38
C SER A 22 7.96 32.65 20.98
N SER A 23 6.87 32.20 21.61
CA SER A 23 6.23 30.91 21.29
C SER A 23 5.94 30.72 19.80
N ARG A 24 5.73 31.82 19.04
CA ARG A 24 5.60 31.80 17.57
C ARG A 24 6.86 31.30 16.85
N SER A 25 8.04 31.79 17.21
CA SER A 25 9.29 31.42 16.50
C SER A 25 9.71 29.96 16.72
N ILE A 26 9.40 29.37 17.88
CA ILE A 26 9.69 27.96 18.16
C ILE A 26 8.77 27.06 17.32
N THR A 27 7.48 27.40 17.26
CA THR A 27 6.49 26.64 16.48
C THR A 27 6.79 26.70 14.97
N GLU A 28 7.21 27.86 14.46
CA GLU A 28 7.66 28.03 13.08
C GLU A 28 8.91 27.20 12.76
N LEU A 29 9.88 27.12 13.69
CA LEU A 29 11.06 26.27 13.53
C LEU A 29 10.68 24.78 13.43
N TYR A 30 9.88 24.26 14.35
CA TYR A 30 9.43 22.85 14.33
C TYR A 30 8.58 22.52 13.10
N PHE A 31 7.71 23.44 12.67
CA PHE A 31 6.90 23.27 11.46
C PHE A 31 7.79 23.17 10.23
N ASN A 32 8.68 24.15 10.03
CA ASN A 32 9.57 24.17 8.87
C ASN A 32 10.47 22.93 8.80
N GLU A 33 10.99 22.48 9.95
CA GLU A 33 11.78 21.24 10.03
C GLU A 33 10.97 20.00 9.60
N HIS A 34 9.70 19.90 10.00
CA HIS A 34 8.85 18.77 9.63
C HIS A 34 8.47 18.78 8.14
N PHE A 35 8.27 19.96 7.55
CA PHE A 35 8.07 20.10 6.10
C PHE A 35 9.31 19.73 5.31
N ASP A 36 10.49 20.12 5.80
CA ASP A 36 11.77 19.76 5.19
C ASP A 36 12.00 18.24 5.22
N GLU A 37 11.67 17.60 6.33
CA GLU A 37 11.71 16.14 6.46
C GLU A 37 10.77 15.45 5.46
N LEU A 38 9.51 15.89 5.37
CA LEU A 38 8.53 15.35 4.43
C LEU A 38 9.02 15.49 2.99
N ARG A 39 9.50 16.68 2.62
CA ARG A 39 10.06 16.96 1.29
C ARG A 39 11.21 16.00 0.97
N GLN A 40 12.16 15.85 1.89
CA GLN A 40 13.29 14.94 1.71
C GLN A 40 12.81 13.50 1.50
N ARG A 41 11.89 13.00 2.32
CA ARG A 41 11.34 11.63 2.20
C ARG A 41 10.64 11.42 0.85
N VAL A 42 9.84 12.39 0.40
CA VAL A 42 9.17 12.35 -0.91
C VAL A 42 10.19 12.26 -2.04
N PHE A 43 11.27 13.04 -2.01
CA PHE A 43 12.35 12.94 -3.01
C PHE A 43 13.02 11.56 -3.04
N HIS A 44 13.26 10.94 -1.88
CA HIS A 44 13.82 9.59 -1.82
C HIS A 44 12.85 8.55 -2.41
N ILE A 45 11.55 8.66 -2.09
CA ILE A 45 10.51 7.77 -2.64
C ILE A 45 10.43 7.93 -4.16
N LEU A 46 10.36 9.16 -4.67
CA LEU A 46 10.27 9.43 -6.10
C LEU A 46 11.53 9.00 -6.86
N SER A 47 12.72 9.23 -6.31
CA SER A 47 13.98 8.78 -6.92
C SER A 47 14.05 7.25 -7.00
N PHE A 48 13.69 6.56 -5.92
CA PHE A 48 13.67 5.10 -5.89
C PHE A 48 12.59 4.51 -6.81
N LEU A 49 11.40 5.11 -6.83
CA LEU A 49 10.32 4.72 -7.74
C LEU A 49 10.73 4.88 -9.19
N SER A 50 11.39 5.98 -9.56
CA SER A 50 11.90 6.20 -10.92
C SER A 50 12.92 5.13 -11.32
N LEU A 51 13.87 4.83 -10.42
CA LEU A 51 14.88 3.79 -10.66
C LEU A 51 14.25 2.40 -10.88
N ILE A 52 13.28 2.01 -10.04
CA ILE A 52 12.61 0.71 -10.19
C ILE A 52 11.71 0.69 -11.43
N THR A 53 11.02 1.80 -11.73
CA THR A 53 10.19 1.90 -12.94
C THR A 53 11.05 1.70 -14.18
N PHE A 54 12.24 2.30 -14.24
CA PHE A 54 13.18 2.10 -15.33
C PHE A 54 13.68 0.64 -15.42
N PHE A 55 14.00 0.04 -14.27
CA PHE A 55 14.41 -1.36 -14.21
C PHE A 55 13.32 -2.33 -14.66
N THR A 56 12.08 -2.14 -14.20
CA THR A 56 10.92 -2.96 -14.59
C THR A 56 10.53 -2.73 -16.05
N PHE A 57 10.77 -1.54 -16.61
CA PHE A 57 10.61 -1.28 -18.04
C PHE A 57 11.62 -2.03 -18.89
N TYR A 58 12.89 -2.05 -18.47
CA TYR A 58 13.92 -2.86 -19.12
C TYR A 58 13.55 -4.36 -19.14
N ASN A 59 12.93 -4.85 -18.06
CA ASN A 59 12.51 -6.25 -17.91
C ASN A 59 11.00 -6.50 -18.20
N VAL A 60 10.30 -5.60 -18.91
CA VAL A 60 8.83 -5.64 -19.01
C VAL A 60 8.28 -6.94 -19.59
N LYS A 61 9.01 -7.59 -20.51
CA LYS A 61 8.61 -8.88 -21.10
C LYS A 61 8.43 -9.98 -20.04
N LEU A 62 9.26 -9.98 -19.00
CA LEU A 62 9.16 -10.93 -17.90
C LEU A 62 7.89 -10.66 -17.07
N LEU A 63 7.62 -9.38 -16.77
CA LEU A 63 6.42 -8.96 -16.06
C LEU A 63 5.15 -9.34 -16.83
N VAL A 64 5.12 -9.06 -18.13
CA VAL A 64 4.01 -9.43 -19.02
C VAL A 64 3.75 -10.94 -18.93
N LYS A 65 4.78 -11.76 -19.09
CA LYS A 65 4.65 -13.24 -19.01
C LYS A 65 4.11 -13.75 -17.67
N ILE A 66 4.51 -13.12 -16.55
CA ILE A 66 3.99 -13.48 -15.22
C ILE A 66 2.49 -13.17 -15.14
N LEU A 67 2.11 -11.97 -15.58
CA LEU A 67 0.72 -11.50 -15.53
C LEU A 67 -0.19 -12.21 -16.55
N GLU A 68 0.33 -12.77 -17.64
CA GLU A 68 -0.43 -13.60 -18.60
C GLU A 68 -0.72 -15.01 -18.07
N SER A 69 0.15 -15.55 -17.21
CA SER A 69 0.09 -16.95 -16.80
C SER A 69 -1.24 -17.43 -16.16
N PRO A 70 -2.04 -16.59 -15.48
CA PRO A 70 -3.38 -16.99 -15.02
C PRO A 70 -4.36 -17.34 -16.15
N VAL A 71 -4.01 -17.03 -17.40
CA VAL A 71 -4.85 -17.15 -18.60
C VAL A 71 -4.09 -17.91 -19.69
N ALA A 72 -4.05 -19.23 -19.60
CA ALA A 72 -3.20 -20.03 -20.49
C ALA A 72 -3.68 -20.11 -21.95
N ASN A 73 -4.93 -19.72 -22.27
CA ASN A 73 -5.57 -20.04 -23.56
C ASN A 73 -6.30 -18.87 -24.23
N ILE A 74 -5.99 -17.61 -23.89
CA ILE A 74 -6.66 -16.46 -24.49
C ILE A 74 -5.68 -15.71 -25.38
N GLN A 75 -6.15 -15.38 -26.58
CA GLN A 75 -5.40 -14.58 -27.53
C GLN A 75 -5.61 -13.09 -27.21
N PHE A 76 -4.50 -12.39 -26.97
CA PHE A 76 -4.51 -10.94 -26.83
C PHE A 76 -4.41 -10.29 -28.20
N PHE A 77 -5.26 -9.29 -28.45
CA PHE A 77 -5.17 -8.46 -29.64
C PHE A 77 -4.82 -7.01 -29.27
N GLN A 78 -4.31 -6.30 -30.26
CA GLN A 78 -3.92 -4.90 -30.16
C GLN A 78 -4.81 -4.09 -31.11
N LEU A 79 -5.50 -3.06 -30.60
CA LEU A 79 -6.40 -2.18 -31.36
C LEU A 79 -5.63 -1.20 -32.24
N SER A 80 -4.43 -0.79 -31.82
CA SER A 80 -3.60 0.16 -32.58
C SER A 80 -2.10 -0.10 -32.41
N PRO A 81 -1.23 0.13 -33.42
CA PRO A 81 0.19 -0.23 -33.36
C PRO A 81 0.99 0.34 -32.17
N GLY A 82 0.58 1.50 -31.63
CA GLY A 82 1.24 2.15 -30.48
C GLY A 82 0.80 1.66 -29.10
N GLU A 83 -0.29 0.90 -29.02
CA GLU A 83 -0.93 0.51 -27.77
C GLU A 83 -0.06 -0.38 -26.87
N TYR A 84 0.68 -1.34 -27.44
CA TYR A 84 1.58 -2.21 -26.68
C TYR A 84 2.70 -1.41 -26.00
N PHE A 85 3.26 -0.42 -26.70
CA PHE A 85 4.28 0.46 -26.14
C PHE A 85 3.74 1.27 -24.95
N VAL A 86 2.56 1.88 -25.09
CA VAL A 86 1.95 2.64 -23.99
C VAL A 86 1.58 1.73 -22.81
N SER A 87 1.05 0.54 -23.10
CA SER A 87 0.71 -0.45 -22.07
C SER A 87 1.92 -0.91 -21.28
N THR A 88 3.05 -1.19 -21.96
CA THR A 88 4.29 -1.57 -21.26
C THR A 88 4.80 -0.46 -20.35
N LEU A 89 4.68 0.83 -20.73
CA LEU A 89 5.00 1.95 -19.85
C LEU A 89 4.11 1.97 -18.59
N ILE A 90 2.80 1.76 -18.76
CA ILE A 90 1.83 1.72 -17.65
C ILE A 90 2.13 0.54 -16.71
N ILE A 91 2.34 -0.66 -17.26
CA ILE A 91 2.66 -1.87 -16.50
C ILE A 91 3.94 -1.67 -15.67
N SER A 92 4.99 -1.11 -16.28
CA SER A 92 6.25 -0.83 -15.59
C SER A 92 6.08 0.22 -14.51
N PHE A 93 5.26 1.25 -14.72
CA PHE A 93 4.93 2.22 -13.68
C PHE A 93 4.21 1.57 -12.49
N TYR A 94 3.16 0.77 -12.74
CA TYR A 94 2.47 0.03 -11.67
C TYR A 94 3.40 -0.93 -10.94
N ALA A 95 4.24 -1.68 -11.66
CA ALA A 95 5.24 -2.54 -11.06
C ALA A 95 6.25 -1.74 -10.22
N GLY A 96 6.70 -0.58 -10.71
CA GLY A 96 7.56 0.35 -9.99
C GLY A 96 6.95 0.83 -8.68
N VAL A 97 5.66 1.20 -8.70
CA VAL A 97 4.90 1.56 -7.49
C VAL A 97 4.82 0.38 -6.52
N LEU A 98 4.45 -0.81 -6.99
CA LEU A 98 4.34 -2.00 -6.14
C LEU A 98 5.67 -2.37 -5.48
N PHE A 99 6.76 -2.42 -6.25
CA PHE A 99 8.09 -2.76 -5.71
C PHE A 99 8.72 -1.65 -4.88
N SER A 100 8.32 -0.38 -5.06
CA SER A 100 8.74 0.73 -4.18
C SER A 100 7.91 0.82 -2.90
N THR A 101 6.81 0.07 -2.80
CA THR A 101 5.89 0.12 -1.64
C THR A 101 6.57 -0.24 -0.30
N PRO A 102 7.49 -1.23 -0.20
CA PRO A 102 8.23 -1.48 1.04
C PRO A 102 9.02 -0.24 1.52
N LEU A 103 9.61 0.51 0.61
CA LEU A 103 10.30 1.76 0.94
C LEU A 103 9.29 2.82 1.36
N LEU A 104 8.19 2.99 0.62
CA LEU A 104 7.11 3.93 0.97
C LEU A 104 6.55 3.66 2.37
N LEU A 105 6.28 2.39 2.70
CA LEU A 105 5.80 1.97 4.02
C LEU A 105 6.83 2.28 5.11
N SER A 106 8.12 2.00 4.86
CA SER A 106 9.18 2.33 5.82
C SER A 106 9.27 3.83 6.10
N GLN A 107 9.20 4.66 5.05
CA GLN A 107 9.30 6.12 5.17
C GLN A 107 8.08 6.70 5.90
N THR A 108 6.89 6.19 5.59
CA THR A 108 5.64 6.58 6.24
C THR A 108 5.66 6.23 7.73
N LEU A 109 6.07 5.01 8.08
CA LEU A 109 6.19 4.58 9.47
C LEU A 109 7.22 5.40 10.26
N PHE A 110 8.37 5.69 9.66
CA PHE A 110 9.38 6.52 10.31
C PHE A 110 8.96 7.99 10.46
N PHE A 111 8.07 8.49 9.61
CA PHE A 111 7.49 9.82 9.75
C PHE A 111 6.56 9.93 10.97
N PHE A 112 5.88 8.84 11.35
CA PHE A 112 5.06 8.78 12.57
C PHE A 112 5.86 8.46 13.84
N ARG A 113 7.12 8.01 13.72
CA ARG A 113 8.01 7.73 14.86
C ARG A 113 8.11 8.83 15.93
N PRO A 114 8.16 10.14 15.61
CA PRO A 114 8.17 11.19 16.64
C PRO A 114 6.87 11.29 17.44
N ALA A 115 5.73 10.87 16.88
CA ALA A 115 4.44 10.86 17.57
C ALA A 115 4.31 9.74 18.61
N LEU A 116 5.27 8.80 18.64
CA LEU A 116 5.23 7.60 19.47
C LEU A 116 6.09 7.75 20.73
N THR A 117 5.63 7.15 21.83
CA THR A 117 6.35 7.16 23.10
C THR A 117 7.67 6.36 23.02
N LYS A 118 8.56 6.54 24.01
CA LYS A 118 9.87 5.85 24.02
C LYS A 118 9.73 4.32 23.97
N ASN A 119 8.68 3.76 24.57
CA ASN A 119 8.42 2.33 24.61
C ASN A 119 7.83 1.83 23.26
N GLU A 120 6.95 2.62 22.64
CA GLU A 120 6.32 2.33 21.35
C GLU A 120 7.33 2.31 20.19
N LYS A 121 8.44 3.04 20.29
CA LYS A 121 9.47 3.11 19.23
C LYS A 121 10.07 1.75 18.88
N ASN A 122 10.09 0.80 19.81
CA ASN A 122 10.56 -0.56 19.54
C ASN A 122 9.54 -1.39 18.76
N ILE A 123 8.24 -1.09 18.88
CA ILE A 123 7.15 -1.77 18.16
C ILE A 123 7.19 -1.43 16.68
N ILE A 124 7.65 -0.22 16.31
CA ILE A 124 7.73 0.25 14.91
C ILE A 124 8.50 -0.72 14.01
N VAL A 125 9.59 -1.33 14.50
CA VAL A 125 10.39 -2.28 13.70
C VAL A 125 9.57 -3.53 13.38
N GLY A 126 8.87 -4.09 14.37
CA GLY A 126 7.96 -5.22 14.17
C GLY A 126 6.78 -4.86 13.26
N LEU A 127 6.25 -3.63 13.38
CA LEU A 127 5.18 -3.12 12.54
C LEU A 127 5.61 -2.97 11.08
N LEU A 128 6.84 -2.51 10.83
CA LEU A 128 7.42 -2.39 9.49
C LEU A 128 7.57 -3.76 8.83
N ILE A 129 8.10 -4.74 9.54
CA ILE A 129 8.22 -6.12 9.04
C ILE A 129 6.82 -6.68 8.74
N SER A 130 5.87 -6.50 9.66
CA SER A 130 4.49 -6.96 9.48
C SER A 130 3.83 -6.30 8.27
N SER A 131 4.06 -5.00 8.05
CA SER A 131 3.53 -4.24 6.92
C SER A 131 4.05 -4.75 5.58
N ILE A 132 5.35 -5.04 5.48
CA ILE A 132 5.95 -5.66 4.28
C ILE A 132 5.36 -7.06 4.05
N VAL A 133 5.27 -7.88 5.09
CA VAL A 133 4.69 -9.24 5.00
C VAL A 133 3.24 -9.19 4.55
N LEU A 134 2.41 -8.32 5.15
CA LEU A 134 1.02 -8.13 4.75
C LEU A 134 0.92 -7.63 3.30
N PHE A 135 1.81 -6.73 2.87
CA PHE A 135 1.82 -6.25 1.48
C PHE A 135 2.08 -7.41 0.51
N VAL A 136 3.13 -8.19 0.75
CA VAL A 136 3.46 -9.35 -0.08
C VAL A 136 2.33 -10.36 -0.07
N PHE A 137 1.73 -10.64 1.09
CA PHE A 137 0.58 -11.53 1.20
C PHE A 137 -0.64 -11.01 0.43
N GLY A 138 -0.86 -9.68 0.40
CA GLY A 138 -1.86 -9.05 -0.44
C GLY A 138 -1.60 -9.22 -1.94
N LEU A 139 -0.35 -9.13 -2.39
CA LEU A 139 0.00 -9.42 -3.78
C LEU A 139 -0.23 -10.89 -4.14
N LEU A 140 0.14 -11.82 -3.26
CA LEU A 140 -0.11 -13.25 -3.43
C LEU A 140 -1.63 -13.54 -3.47
N PHE A 141 -2.40 -12.93 -2.57
CA PHE A 141 -3.85 -13.02 -2.55
C PHE A 141 -4.46 -12.50 -3.86
N SER A 142 -3.97 -11.37 -4.37
CA SER A 142 -4.43 -10.83 -5.66
C SER A 142 -4.15 -11.82 -6.80
N TYR A 143 -2.92 -12.34 -6.87
CA TYR A 143 -2.46 -13.20 -7.97
C TYR A 143 -3.10 -14.58 -7.99
N PHE A 144 -3.21 -15.23 -6.83
CA PHE A 144 -3.67 -16.62 -6.75
C PHE A 144 -5.18 -16.75 -6.54
N LEU A 145 -5.85 -15.73 -5.99
CA LEU A 145 -7.28 -15.81 -5.66
C LEU A 145 -8.11 -14.80 -6.47
N LEU A 146 -7.85 -13.50 -6.35
CA LEU A 146 -8.72 -12.48 -6.98
C LEU A 146 -8.69 -12.51 -8.50
N ILE A 147 -7.49 -12.49 -9.10
CA ILE A 147 -7.33 -12.45 -10.55
C ILE A 147 -7.95 -13.70 -11.20
N PRO A 148 -7.61 -14.95 -10.77
CA PRO A 148 -8.23 -16.14 -11.32
C PRO A 148 -9.75 -16.18 -11.10
N ALA A 149 -10.25 -15.72 -9.94
CA ALA A 149 -11.69 -15.68 -9.68
C ALA A 149 -12.42 -14.75 -10.66
N ALA A 150 -11.88 -13.57 -10.91
CA ALA A 150 -12.45 -12.60 -11.86
C ALA A 150 -12.46 -13.15 -13.29
N LEU A 151 -11.32 -13.71 -13.71
CA LEU A 151 -11.14 -14.18 -15.08
C LEU A 151 -12.04 -15.39 -15.35
N ASN A 152 -12.12 -16.33 -14.41
CA ASN A 152 -13.04 -17.46 -14.52
C ASN A 152 -14.51 -17.02 -14.54
N PHE A 153 -14.88 -16.00 -13.75
CA PHE A 153 -16.23 -15.43 -13.80
C PHE A 153 -16.57 -14.93 -15.20
N PHE A 154 -15.70 -14.12 -15.81
CA PHE A 154 -15.96 -13.56 -17.15
C PHE A 154 -15.96 -14.62 -18.25
N ILE A 155 -15.07 -15.60 -18.18
CA ILE A 155 -15.03 -16.70 -19.14
C ILE A 155 -16.31 -17.54 -19.04
N PHE A 156 -16.73 -17.91 -17.83
CA PHE A 156 -17.92 -18.73 -17.60
C PHE A 156 -19.21 -17.98 -17.93
N TYR A 157 -19.28 -16.68 -17.62
CA TYR A 157 -20.45 -15.86 -17.92
C TYR A 157 -20.68 -15.69 -19.43
N GLY A 158 -19.60 -15.65 -20.22
CA GLY A 158 -19.66 -15.43 -21.67
C GLY A 158 -19.62 -16.70 -22.53
N SER A 159 -19.36 -17.88 -21.96
CA SER A 159 -18.93 -19.10 -22.69
C SER A 159 -19.92 -19.63 -23.74
N GLU A 160 -21.20 -19.26 -23.65
CA GLU A 160 -22.23 -19.71 -24.60
C GLU A 160 -22.59 -18.65 -25.66
N VAL A 161 -22.05 -17.44 -25.53
CA VAL A 161 -22.51 -16.28 -26.33
C VAL A 161 -21.36 -15.66 -27.14
N ILE A 162 -20.14 -15.61 -26.59
CA ILE A 162 -19.02 -14.86 -27.18
C ILE A 162 -17.72 -15.64 -27.03
N GLU A 163 -16.93 -15.72 -28.10
CA GLU A 163 -15.53 -16.20 -28.01
C GLU A 163 -14.66 -15.16 -27.26
N PRO A 164 -13.86 -15.58 -26.26
CA PRO A 164 -13.11 -14.63 -25.44
C PRO A 164 -11.89 -14.08 -26.19
N PHE A 165 -12.06 -12.91 -26.82
CA PHE A 165 -10.96 -12.09 -27.33
C PHE A 165 -10.77 -10.88 -26.41
N TRP A 166 -9.56 -10.73 -25.84
CA TRP A 166 -9.28 -9.66 -24.89
C TRP A 166 -8.26 -8.66 -25.44
N SER A 167 -8.54 -7.37 -25.25
CA SER A 167 -7.57 -6.32 -25.52
C SER A 167 -6.42 -6.43 -24.52
N PHE A 168 -5.18 -6.40 -25.02
CA PHE A 168 -3.98 -6.38 -24.20
C PHE A 168 -4.07 -5.27 -23.13
N THR A 169 -4.31 -4.03 -23.53
CA THR A 169 -4.35 -2.88 -22.60
C THR A 169 -5.38 -3.05 -21.52
N GLN A 170 -6.60 -3.48 -21.88
CA GLN A 170 -7.69 -3.61 -20.92
C GLN A 170 -7.38 -4.70 -19.88
N TYR A 171 -6.86 -5.84 -20.33
CA TYR A 171 -6.45 -6.93 -19.45
C TYR A 171 -5.37 -6.48 -18.45
N PHE A 172 -4.28 -5.87 -18.94
CA PHE A 172 -3.17 -5.48 -18.07
C PHE A 172 -3.55 -4.34 -17.13
N ASN A 173 -4.34 -3.36 -17.57
CA ASN A 173 -4.88 -2.34 -16.67
C ASN A 173 -5.74 -2.96 -15.57
N PHE A 174 -6.64 -3.87 -15.94
CA PHE A 174 -7.48 -4.60 -14.99
C PHE A 174 -6.64 -5.33 -13.93
N VAL A 175 -5.67 -6.13 -14.36
CA VAL A 175 -4.79 -6.90 -13.48
C VAL A 175 -3.92 -5.99 -12.61
N SER A 176 -3.28 -4.96 -13.19
CA SER A 176 -2.43 -4.02 -12.46
C SER A 176 -3.20 -3.23 -11.41
N THR A 177 -4.41 -2.74 -11.73
CA THR A 177 -5.27 -2.03 -10.78
C THR A 177 -5.74 -2.95 -9.65
N LEU A 178 -6.06 -4.21 -9.92
CA LEU A 178 -6.40 -5.19 -8.88
C LEU A 178 -5.22 -5.45 -7.93
N PHE A 179 -4.02 -5.65 -8.46
CA PHE A 179 -2.81 -5.83 -7.65
C PHE A 179 -2.56 -4.64 -6.72
N PHE A 180 -2.62 -3.43 -7.28
CA PHE A 180 -2.41 -2.20 -6.53
C PHE A 180 -3.45 -2.01 -5.43
N SER A 181 -4.74 -2.12 -5.78
CA SER A 181 -5.84 -1.94 -4.85
C SER A 181 -5.81 -2.97 -3.71
N THR A 182 -5.56 -4.24 -4.04
CA THR A 182 -5.42 -5.31 -3.05
C THR A 182 -4.23 -5.07 -2.13
N GLY A 183 -3.06 -4.70 -2.69
CA GLY A 183 -1.88 -4.37 -1.88
C GLY A 183 -2.17 -3.26 -0.87
N LEU A 184 -2.93 -2.23 -1.24
CA LEU A 184 -3.37 -1.17 -0.34
C LEU A 184 -4.35 -1.65 0.73
N VAL A 185 -5.32 -2.49 0.36
CA VAL A 185 -6.29 -3.07 1.32
C VAL A 185 -5.57 -3.87 2.41
N PHE A 186 -4.52 -4.61 2.07
CA PHE A 186 -3.72 -5.34 3.05
C PHE A 186 -2.91 -4.44 3.99
N GLN A 187 -2.83 -3.12 3.76
CA GLN A 187 -2.24 -2.17 4.71
C GLN A 187 -3.23 -1.64 5.74
N VAL A 188 -4.54 -1.94 5.62
CA VAL A 188 -5.57 -1.52 6.59
C VAL A 188 -5.19 -1.86 8.04
N PRO A 189 -4.73 -3.08 8.38
CA PRO A 189 -4.35 -3.40 9.76
C PRO A 189 -3.23 -2.52 10.31
N ILE A 190 -2.25 -2.19 9.46
CA ILE A 190 -1.11 -1.35 9.84
C ILE A 190 -1.58 0.07 10.15
N ILE A 191 -2.47 0.63 9.31
CA ILE A 191 -3.07 1.93 9.53
C ILE A 191 -3.85 1.95 10.85
N GLN A 192 -4.64 0.90 11.12
CA GLN A 192 -5.40 0.77 12.37
C GLN A 192 -4.49 0.76 13.61
N ILE A 193 -3.36 0.05 13.55
CA ILE A 193 -2.38 0.00 14.64
C ILE A 193 -1.75 1.38 14.86
N ILE A 194 -1.31 2.06 13.80
CA ILE A 194 -0.73 3.41 13.92
C ILE A 194 -1.72 4.38 14.57
N LEU A 195 -2.98 4.40 14.09
CA LEU A 195 -4.02 5.27 14.65
C LEU A 195 -4.30 4.99 16.14
N SER A 196 -4.23 3.71 16.53
CA SER A 196 -4.45 3.28 17.91
C SER A 196 -3.26 3.67 18.81
N LEU A 197 -2.03 3.45 18.35
CA LEU A 197 -0.81 3.83 19.08
C LEU A 197 -0.69 5.36 19.24
N SER A 198 -1.07 6.12 18.21
CA SER A 198 -1.15 7.59 18.29
C SER A 198 -2.30 8.11 19.15
N ARG A 199 -3.11 7.23 19.76
CA ARG A 199 -4.29 7.56 20.60
C ARG A 199 -5.33 8.42 19.89
N ILE A 200 -5.36 8.38 18.56
CA ILE A 200 -6.36 9.08 17.73
C ILE A 200 -7.68 8.32 17.80
N VAL A 201 -7.61 6.99 17.82
CA VAL A 201 -8.78 6.11 17.81
C VAL A 201 -8.65 5.04 18.89
N ASP A 202 -9.71 4.85 19.69
CA ASP A 202 -9.77 3.76 20.66
C ASP A 202 -9.99 2.41 19.96
N PRO A 203 -9.10 1.41 20.13
CA PRO A 203 -9.19 0.15 19.39
C PRO A 203 -10.40 -0.72 19.81
N ILE A 204 -10.89 -0.54 21.04
CA ILE A 204 -12.14 -1.18 21.50
C ILE A 204 -13.35 -0.57 20.79
N LYS A 205 -13.37 0.76 20.61
CA LYS A 205 -14.44 1.41 19.85
C LYS A 205 -14.41 0.95 18.40
N MET A 206 -13.22 0.82 17.79
CA MET A 206 -13.09 0.28 16.43
C MET A 206 -13.80 -1.07 16.32
N LEU A 207 -13.50 -2.06 17.18
CA LEU A 207 -14.22 -3.34 17.12
C LEU A 207 -15.73 -3.23 17.23
N ASN A 208 -16.25 -2.29 18.03
CA ASN A 208 -17.70 -2.08 18.17
C ASN A 208 -18.35 -1.54 16.88
N TYR A 209 -17.59 -0.91 15.98
CA TYR A 209 -18.05 -0.42 14.66
C TYR A 209 -18.05 -1.49 13.56
N TRP A 210 -18.01 -2.78 13.92
CA TRP A 210 -18.01 -3.87 12.94
C TRP A 210 -19.23 -3.88 12.00
N ARG A 211 -20.42 -3.44 12.46
CA ARG A 211 -21.64 -3.45 11.63
C ARG A 211 -21.56 -2.45 10.47
N PRO A 212 -21.28 -1.15 10.70
CA PRO A 212 -21.01 -0.22 9.60
C PRO A 212 -19.84 -0.65 8.71
N MET A 213 -18.86 -1.36 9.28
CA MET A 213 -17.71 -1.84 8.53
C MET A 213 -18.08 -2.86 7.45
N ILE A 214 -19.13 -3.66 7.62
CA ILE A 214 -19.64 -4.57 6.57
C ILE A 214 -20.07 -3.75 5.35
N LEU A 215 -20.87 -2.71 5.57
CA LEU A 215 -21.30 -1.82 4.48
C LEU A 215 -20.10 -1.12 3.85
N PHE A 216 -19.21 -0.57 4.68
CA PHE A 216 -18.02 0.12 4.19
C PHE A 216 -17.08 -0.79 3.39
N SER A 217 -16.87 -2.04 3.82
CA SER A 217 -16.04 -3.00 3.08
C SER A 217 -16.66 -3.39 1.75
N THR A 218 -17.99 -3.53 1.68
CA THR A 218 -18.69 -3.81 0.41
C THR A 218 -18.63 -2.64 -0.57
N ILE A 219 -18.76 -1.40 -0.08
CA ILE A 219 -18.61 -0.18 -0.89
C ILE A 219 -17.17 -0.05 -1.38
N LEU A 220 -16.18 -0.22 -0.51
CA LEU A 220 -14.77 -0.20 -0.91
C LEU A 220 -14.46 -1.32 -1.90
N GLY A 221 -15.00 -2.53 -1.69
CA GLY A 221 -14.88 -3.62 -2.66
C GLY A 221 -15.38 -3.22 -4.05
N ALA A 222 -16.53 -2.55 -4.13
CA ALA A 222 -17.10 -2.08 -5.40
C ALA A 222 -16.24 -0.99 -6.07
N VAL A 223 -15.68 -0.06 -5.29
CA VAL A 223 -14.85 1.03 -5.82
C VAL A 223 -13.46 0.55 -6.25
N LEU A 224 -12.90 -0.42 -5.53
CA LEU A 224 -11.53 -0.92 -5.73
C LEU A 224 -11.45 -2.06 -6.76
N THR A 225 -12.57 -2.65 -7.16
CA THR A 225 -12.61 -3.69 -8.21
C THR A 225 -12.90 -3.06 -9.57
N PRO A 226 -11.93 -3.03 -10.51
CA PRO A 226 -12.12 -2.40 -11.81
C PRO A 226 -13.14 -3.13 -12.71
N SER A 227 -13.38 -4.42 -12.46
CA SER A 227 -14.32 -5.27 -13.18
C SER A 227 -15.77 -5.12 -12.74
N ALA A 228 -16.02 -4.56 -11.55
CA ALA A 228 -17.32 -4.54 -10.88
C ALA A 228 -18.05 -5.92 -10.89
N ASP A 229 -17.29 -7.03 -10.88
CA ASP A 229 -17.89 -8.36 -10.85
C ASP A 229 -18.23 -8.77 -9.41
N PRO A 230 -19.39 -9.43 -9.18
CA PRO A 230 -19.82 -9.77 -7.82
C PRO A 230 -18.85 -10.67 -7.07
N ILE A 231 -18.10 -11.52 -7.77
CA ILE A 231 -17.20 -12.51 -7.15
C ILE A 231 -15.99 -11.81 -6.55
N THR A 232 -15.26 -10.99 -7.33
CA THR A 232 -14.11 -10.25 -6.80
C THR A 232 -14.53 -9.21 -5.77
N GLN A 233 -15.70 -8.56 -5.95
CA GLN A 233 -16.22 -7.62 -4.97
C GLN A 233 -16.47 -8.30 -3.62
N LEU A 234 -17.13 -9.46 -3.60
CA LEU A 234 -17.38 -10.23 -2.38
C LEU A 234 -16.07 -10.73 -1.76
N LEU A 235 -15.14 -11.21 -2.58
CA LEU A 235 -13.85 -11.72 -2.11
C LEU A 235 -13.01 -10.61 -1.48
N LEU A 236 -12.86 -9.46 -2.15
CA LEU A 236 -12.10 -8.32 -1.63
C LEU A 236 -12.76 -7.70 -0.39
N SER A 237 -14.09 -7.53 -0.40
CA SER A 237 -14.81 -6.98 0.76
C SER A 237 -14.74 -7.89 1.99
N SER A 238 -14.81 -9.21 1.80
CA SER A 238 -14.62 -10.19 2.87
C SER A 238 -13.19 -10.17 3.42
N ALA A 239 -12.18 -10.09 2.55
CA ALA A 239 -10.78 -9.96 2.96
C ALA A 239 -10.55 -8.67 3.74
N LEU A 240 -11.10 -7.55 3.28
CA LEU A 240 -11.02 -6.26 3.97
C LEU A 240 -11.67 -6.31 5.36
N PHE A 241 -12.85 -6.93 5.46
CA PHE A 241 -13.54 -7.13 6.73
C PHE A 241 -12.72 -7.99 7.71
N LEU A 242 -12.14 -9.09 7.24
CA LEU A 242 -11.25 -9.92 8.06
C LEU A 242 -10.01 -9.16 8.53
N LEU A 243 -9.37 -8.42 7.62
CA LEU A 243 -8.21 -7.58 7.93
C LEU A 243 -8.56 -6.51 8.97
N TYR A 244 -9.74 -5.90 8.88
CA TYR A 244 -10.22 -4.94 9.86
C TYR A 244 -10.33 -5.52 11.28
N PHE A 245 -10.84 -6.75 11.41
CA PHE A 245 -10.91 -7.45 12.69
C PHE A 245 -9.52 -7.79 13.22
N LEU A 246 -8.65 -8.32 12.36
CA LEU A 246 -7.26 -8.63 12.72
C LEU A 246 -6.51 -7.38 13.20
N GLY A 247 -6.63 -6.27 12.48
CA GLY A 247 -6.01 -5.00 12.86
C GLY A 247 -6.54 -4.48 14.18
N SER A 248 -7.87 -4.47 14.38
CA SER A 248 -8.46 -3.98 15.62
C SER A 248 -8.08 -4.83 16.83
N ILE A 249 -8.07 -6.17 16.73
CA ILE A 249 -7.67 -7.08 17.81
C ILE A 249 -6.18 -6.91 18.15
N THR A 250 -5.33 -6.85 17.14
CA THR A 250 -3.89 -6.66 17.35
C THR A 250 -3.60 -5.31 18.00
N SER A 251 -4.29 -4.24 17.59
CA SER A 251 -4.21 -2.94 18.26
C SER A 251 -4.58 -2.99 19.74
N ILE A 252 -5.65 -3.70 20.13
CA ILE A 252 -6.04 -3.84 21.56
C ILE A 252 -4.91 -4.50 22.36
N ASN A 253 -4.32 -5.58 21.83
CA ASN A 253 -3.26 -6.30 22.52
C ASN A 253 -2.00 -5.46 22.69
N LEU A 254 -1.65 -4.65 21.69
CA LEU A 254 -0.48 -3.76 21.74
C LEU A 254 -0.70 -2.62 22.73
N VAL A 255 -1.84 -1.93 22.68
CA VAL A 255 -2.15 -0.81 23.59
C VAL A 255 -2.28 -1.27 25.03
N LYS A 256 -2.90 -2.43 25.30
CA LYS A 256 -3.06 -2.97 26.66
C LYS A 256 -1.73 -3.34 27.31
N LYS A 257 -0.75 -3.79 26.52
CA LYS A 257 0.59 -4.16 27.01
C LYS A 257 1.42 -2.95 27.46
N GLU A 258 1.03 -1.74 27.09
CA GLU A 258 1.74 -0.51 27.49
C GLU A 258 1.14 0.18 28.71
N VAL A 259 -0.09 -0.16 29.09
CA VAL A 259 -0.79 0.39 30.27
C VAL A 259 -0.44 -0.39 31.55
N ILE A 260 0.21 -1.56 31.43
CA ILE A 260 0.65 -2.44 32.52
C ILE A 260 2.17 -2.41 32.61
#